data_AF-A0AAW8ZLI4-F1
#
_entry.id   AF-A0AAW8ZLI4-F1
#
_cell.length_a   1.000
_cell.length_b   1.000
_cell.length_c   1.000
_cell.angle_alpha   90.00
_cell.angle_beta   90.00
_cell.angle_gamma   90.00
#
_symmetry.space_group_name_H-M   'P 1'
#
loop_
_entity.id
_entity.type
_entity.pdbx_description
1 polymer ?
#
loop_
_entity_poly.entity_id
_entity_poly.type
_entity_poly.pdbx_seq_one_letter_code
_entity_poly.pdbx_strand_id
1 'polypeptide(L)'
;MPKPYFLRRPAGLYVRFFVPTDLQALIGSRYLVRPVRFSLGDAARLAVARTAVALSEAFDQMRQGAGMQDDLLSQALAGLQGNEARPYTIKVGGVELSANGAEDHARLLDALKHLPLQQLASVKSAGPLLSERATIHISEMRRVGRSAKNVLDTEHSLGLFVALVGDKPVEDYKTDDVRQFLDALEHYPSNATKKAVFAGLTPVEILSKARQGGHELLSMRTKEKHRDRIASFFNALANEDLISKAPHKAILNRAKSLTDEPSRDPFSRAELEALLELNAFTSWAKKYPHRWFGTLLGFATGARVNEVAQLYVDDIGKVGDFWGVHFRGAKPDQRLKNPHSSRFVPLPTSLIDAGLLVYVDEVKHAGFERLFPHLPYNAENGYGDALGDQFRAYAIKQGLTQRLKSFHCFRHTLSNSLVNEHGVSLPISQQITGHELTLPPGLKHYVDPPSVPARFLAIEQFGPPLPLPAYTPGQFDRAFKQVRHMERRREQAAKKRTTKTRATGWKN
;
A
#
# COMPACT_ATOMS: atom_id res chain seq x y z
N MET A 1 28.42 20.27 -8.89
CA MET A 1 28.79 21.69 -9.09
C MET A 1 29.45 22.29 -7.86
N PRO A 2 30.62 22.94 -8.01
CA PRO A 2 31.30 23.66 -6.92
C PRO A 2 30.45 24.85 -6.45
N LYS A 3 30.12 24.89 -5.15
CA LYS A 3 29.31 25.96 -4.58
C LYS A 3 30.09 27.28 -4.55
N PRO A 4 29.60 28.37 -5.18
CA PRO A 4 30.25 29.67 -5.12
C PRO A 4 30.03 30.34 -3.76
N TYR A 5 31.07 31.00 -3.25
CA TYR A 5 30.99 31.82 -2.05
C TYR A 5 31.56 33.21 -2.33
N PHE A 6 30.73 34.25 -2.25
CA PHE A 6 31.16 35.63 -2.47
C PHE A 6 32.00 36.16 -1.30
N LEU A 7 33.05 36.90 -1.62
CA LEU A 7 33.98 37.51 -0.67
C LEU A 7 34.11 38.99 -1.01
N ARG A 8 33.91 39.88 -0.04
CA ARG A 8 34.17 41.31 -0.21
C ARG A 8 35.56 41.62 0.32
N ARG A 9 36.41 42.22 -0.53
CA ARG A 9 37.77 42.67 -0.17
C ARG A 9 37.88 44.17 -0.46
N PRO A 10 38.86 44.88 0.13
CA PRO A 10 39.11 46.30 -0.18
C PRO A 10 39.31 46.55 -1.69
N ALA A 11 39.88 45.58 -2.42
CA ALA A 11 40.11 45.64 -3.86
C ALA A 11 38.90 45.27 -4.74
N GLY A 12 37.74 44.90 -4.16
CA GLY A 12 36.51 44.59 -4.91
C GLY A 12 35.79 43.31 -4.47
N LEU A 13 34.85 42.86 -5.30
CA LEU A 13 34.09 41.61 -5.09
C LEU A 13 34.87 40.43 -5.65
N TYR A 14 34.90 39.33 -4.90
CA TYR A 14 35.54 38.07 -5.29
C TYR A 14 34.56 36.92 -5.12
N VAL A 15 34.82 35.81 -5.81
CA VAL A 15 34.15 34.53 -5.60
C VAL A 15 35.17 33.44 -5.29
N ARG A 16 34.81 32.56 -4.37
CA ARG A 16 35.58 31.38 -3.99
C ARG A 16 34.80 30.12 -4.36
N PHE A 17 35.44 29.21 -5.08
CA PHE A 17 34.94 27.87 -5.38
C PHE A 17 35.75 26.83 -4.61
N PHE A 18 35.06 25.85 -4.04
CA PHE A 18 35.70 24.70 -3.39
C PHE A 18 36.19 23.71 -4.45
N VAL A 19 37.44 23.30 -4.35
CA VAL A 19 38.01 22.24 -5.19
C VAL A 19 37.70 20.89 -4.55
N PRO A 20 37.07 19.94 -5.27
CA PRO A 20 36.79 18.59 -4.78
C PRO A 20 38.06 17.91 -4.21
N THR A 21 37.93 17.23 -3.08
CA THR A 21 39.07 16.69 -2.31
C THR A 21 39.97 15.76 -3.13
N ASP A 22 39.37 14.99 -4.03
CA ASP A 22 40.01 14.10 -4.99
C ASP A 22 40.89 14.84 -6.02
N LEU A 23 40.61 16.11 -6.30
CA LEU A 23 41.32 16.92 -7.29
C LEU A 23 42.27 17.96 -6.67
N GLN A 24 42.30 18.10 -5.33
CA GLN A 24 43.12 19.11 -4.65
C GLN A 24 44.62 18.89 -4.84
N ALA A 25 45.09 17.63 -4.83
CA ALA A 25 46.49 17.30 -5.06
C ALA A 25 46.92 17.61 -6.51
N LEU A 26 45.99 17.46 -7.46
CA LEU A 26 46.21 17.75 -8.88
C LEU A 26 46.21 19.26 -9.15
N ILE A 27 45.30 20.01 -8.54
CA ILE A 27 45.12 21.46 -8.74
C ILE A 27 46.07 22.31 -7.86
N GLY A 28 46.62 21.73 -6.80
CA GLY A 28 47.54 22.42 -5.88
C GLY A 28 46.87 23.46 -4.97
N SER A 29 45.53 23.51 -4.92
CA SER A 29 44.80 24.43 -4.05
C SER A 29 43.48 23.84 -3.56
N ARG A 30 43.12 24.15 -2.31
CA ARG A 30 41.82 23.83 -1.71
C ARG A 30 40.68 24.70 -2.26
N TYR A 31 41.00 25.89 -2.74
CA TYR A 31 40.02 26.86 -3.22
C TYR A 31 40.52 27.62 -4.46
N LEU A 32 39.63 27.80 -5.43
CA LEU A 32 39.85 28.73 -6.54
C LEU A 32 39.18 30.07 -6.19
N VAL A 33 39.97 31.14 -6.11
CA VAL A 33 39.48 32.49 -5.82
C VAL A 33 39.67 33.38 -7.04
N ARG A 34 38.63 34.09 -7.46
CA ARG A 34 38.67 35.00 -8.61
C ARG A 34 37.94 36.32 -8.33
N PRO A 35 38.42 37.46 -8.87
CA PRO A 35 37.69 38.71 -8.81
C PRO A 35 36.43 38.62 -9.69
N VAL A 36 35.38 39.32 -9.29
CA VAL A 36 34.11 39.46 -10.01
C VAL A 36 34.03 40.90 -10.49
N ARG A 37 33.98 41.12 -11.81
CA ARG A 37 33.93 42.47 -12.43
C ARG A 37 32.59 43.20 -12.28
N PHE A 38 31.60 42.54 -11.68
CA PHE A 38 30.26 43.08 -11.43
C PHE A 38 30.07 43.42 -9.95
N SER A 39 29.26 44.44 -9.67
CA SER A 39 28.72 44.68 -8.33
C SER A 39 27.82 43.52 -7.89
N LEU A 40 27.75 43.27 -6.58
CA LEU A 40 26.92 42.20 -6.03
C LEU A 40 25.46 42.40 -6.44
N GLY A 41 24.90 41.46 -7.19
CA GLY A 41 23.56 41.54 -7.81
C GLY A 41 23.34 40.40 -8.79
N ASP A 42 22.26 40.44 -9.57
CA ASP A 42 21.87 39.30 -10.43
C ASP A 42 22.87 39.02 -11.55
N ALA A 43 23.47 40.06 -12.14
CA ALA A 43 24.53 39.92 -13.13
C ALA A 43 25.77 39.19 -12.57
N ALA A 44 26.17 39.53 -11.33
CA ALA A 44 27.26 38.84 -10.64
C ALA A 44 26.90 37.39 -10.33
N ARG A 45 25.66 37.12 -9.89
CA ARG A 45 25.18 35.75 -9.60
C ARG A 45 25.15 34.89 -10.86
N LEU A 46 24.68 35.43 -11.98
CA LEU A 46 24.62 34.73 -13.27
C LEU A 46 26.02 34.42 -13.81
N ALA A 47 26.93 35.40 -13.79
CA ALA A 47 28.31 35.21 -14.23
C ALA A 47 29.01 34.12 -13.40
N VAL A 48 28.85 34.17 -12.08
CA VAL A 48 29.41 33.17 -11.15
C VAL A 48 28.78 31.79 -11.32
N ALA A 49 27.47 31.70 -11.58
CA ALA A 49 26.80 30.44 -11.83
C ALA A 49 27.32 29.77 -13.12
N ARG A 50 27.52 30.55 -14.19
CA ARG A 50 28.12 30.06 -15.43
C ARG A 50 29.53 29.51 -15.21
N THR A 51 30.35 30.21 -14.41
CA THR A 51 31.68 29.71 -14.03
C THR A 51 31.60 28.42 -13.19
N ALA A 52 30.60 28.29 -12.31
CA ALA A 52 30.40 27.08 -11.52
C ALA A 52 30.09 25.85 -12.39
N VAL A 53 29.32 26.04 -13.47
CA VAL A 53 29.02 25.00 -14.47
C VAL A 53 30.30 24.57 -15.18
N ALA A 54 31.04 25.52 -15.74
CA ALA A 54 32.28 25.24 -16.47
C ALA A 54 33.33 24.56 -15.59
N LEU A 55 33.44 24.95 -14.32
CA LEU A 55 34.32 24.27 -13.35
C LEU A 55 33.85 22.85 -13.04
N SER A 56 32.54 22.59 -13.01
CA SER A 56 32.02 21.24 -12.80
C SER A 56 32.41 20.31 -13.95
N GLU A 57 32.23 20.77 -15.19
CA GLU A 57 32.60 20.02 -16.40
C GLU A 57 34.12 19.76 -16.46
N ALA A 58 34.93 20.78 -16.15
CA ALA A 58 36.38 20.63 -16.09
C ALA A 58 36.82 19.60 -15.01
N PHE A 59 36.17 19.59 -13.84
CA PHE A 59 36.45 18.60 -12.81
C PHE A 59 36.06 17.18 -13.23
N ASP A 60 34.94 17.02 -13.94
CA ASP A 60 34.51 15.71 -14.42
C ASP A 60 35.44 15.17 -15.53
N GLN A 61 35.96 16.04 -16.40
CA GLN A 61 36.97 15.67 -17.39
C GLN A 61 38.31 15.28 -16.74
N MET A 62 38.75 16.00 -15.70
CA MET A 62 39.96 15.64 -14.95
C MET A 62 39.84 14.27 -14.27
N ARG A 63 38.65 13.88 -13.80
CA ARG A 63 38.40 12.53 -13.24
C ARG A 63 38.46 11.41 -14.28
N GLN A 64 38.19 11.73 -15.55
CA GLN A 64 38.19 10.77 -16.65
C GLN A 64 39.58 10.55 -17.26
N GLY A 65 40.64 11.10 -16.66
CA GLY A 65 42.01 10.88 -17.09
C GLY A 65 42.42 11.67 -18.33
N ALA A 66 41.65 12.70 -18.72
CA ALA A 66 42.12 13.71 -19.66
C ALA A 66 43.31 14.42 -18.98
N GLY A 67 44.53 14.16 -19.47
CA GLY A 67 45.77 14.66 -18.88
C GLY A 67 45.76 16.17 -18.69
N MET A 68 46.58 16.65 -17.73
CA MET A 68 46.77 18.08 -17.48
C MET A 68 47.06 18.83 -18.79
N GLN A 69 46.06 19.53 -19.29
CA GLN A 69 46.29 20.74 -20.07
C GLN A 69 45.88 21.89 -19.16
N ASP A 70 46.86 22.69 -18.74
CA ASP A 70 46.68 23.97 -18.04
C ASP A 70 45.62 24.89 -18.73
N ASP A 71 45.34 24.59 -19.99
CA ASP A 71 44.35 25.23 -20.84
C ASP A 71 42.90 25.04 -20.37
N LEU A 72 42.51 23.88 -19.83
CA LEU A 72 41.10 23.59 -19.48
C LEU A 72 40.59 24.42 -18.30
N LEU A 73 41.41 24.53 -17.25
CA LEU A 73 41.06 25.33 -16.08
C LEU A 73 41.06 26.82 -16.44
N SER A 74 42.02 27.24 -17.27
CA SER A 74 42.16 28.61 -17.76
C SER A 74 40.98 29.02 -18.65
N GLN A 75 40.54 28.16 -19.56
CA GLN A 75 39.38 28.37 -20.45
C GLN A 75 38.06 28.37 -19.67
N ALA A 76 37.90 27.48 -18.68
CA ALA A 76 36.74 27.49 -17.78
C ALA A 76 36.65 28.80 -16.98
N LEU A 77 37.81 29.36 -16.59
CA LEU A 77 37.93 30.58 -15.80
C LEU A 77 37.92 31.89 -16.63
N ALA A 78 38.19 31.83 -17.93
CA ALA A 78 38.17 32.97 -18.85
C ALA A 78 36.77 33.61 -18.99
N GLY A 79 35.70 32.88 -18.64
CA GLY A 79 34.32 33.38 -18.67
C GLY A 79 34.02 34.54 -17.70
N LEU A 80 34.97 34.94 -16.86
CA LEU A 80 34.87 36.10 -15.96
C LEU A 80 35.60 37.35 -16.48
N GLN A 81 36.38 37.25 -17.57
CA GLN A 81 37.28 38.34 -18.03
C GLN A 81 36.85 39.08 -19.31
N GLY A 82 35.88 38.60 -20.08
CA GLY A 82 35.46 39.34 -21.27
C GLY A 82 34.46 38.59 -22.12
N ASN A 83 33.73 39.36 -22.94
CA ASN A 83 32.75 38.89 -23.92
C ASN A 83 33.44 38.40 -25.20
N GLU A 84 34.50 37.60 -25.06
CA GLU A 84 35.22 37.05 -26.21
C GLU A 84 34.63 35.69 -26.55
N ALA A 85 34.17 35.56 -27.80
CA ALA A 85 33.61 34.34 -28.36
C ALA A 85 34.64 33.22 -28.22
N ARG A 86 34.28 32.20 -27.43
CA ARG A 86 35.12 31.02 -27.25
C ARG A 86 35.27 30.29 -28.59
N PRO A 87 36.42 29.65 -28.85
CA PRO A 87 36.52 28.65 -29.89
C PRO A 87 35.50 27.54 -29.59
N TYR A 88 34.62 27.24 -30.52
CA TYR A 88 33.70 26.12 -30.35
C TYR A 88 33.47 25.43 -31.69
N THR A 89 33.27 24.12 -31.61
CA THR A 89 32.97 23.27 -32.75
C THR A 89 31.57 22.69 -32.57
N ILE A 90 30.70 22.90 -33.55
CA ILE A 90 29.35 22.34 -33.58
C ILE A 90 29.29 21.27 -34.66
N LYS A 91 28.81 20.08 -34.30
CA LYS A 91 28.51 19.01 -35.25
C LYS A 91 27.02 19.03 -35.55
N VAL A 92 26.65 19.33 -36.79
CA VAL A 92 25.24 19.36 -37.24
C VAL A 92 25.12 18.53 -38.51
N GLY A 93 24.28 17.49 -38.49
CA GLY A 93 23.97 16.68 -39.69
C GLY A 93 25.18 15.99 -40.34
N GLY A 94 26.22 15.64 -39.57
CA GLY A 94 27.45 15.03 -40.09
C GLY A 94 28.51 16.04 -40.58
N VAL A 95 28.24 17.35 -40.48
CA VAL A 95 29.20 18.42 -40.80
C VAL A 95 29.77 19.01 -39.51
N GLU A 96 31.09 19.17 -39.46
CA GLU A 96 31.82 19.76 -38.34
C GLU A 96 32.17 21.21 -38.65
N LEU A 97 31.58 22.15 -37.92
CA LEU A 97 31.77 23.59 -38.11
C LEU A 97 32.47 24.17 -36.88
N SER A 98 33.66 24.73 -37.05
CA SER A 98 34.41 25.40 -35.99
C SER A 98 34.40 26.92 -36.18
N ALA A 99 34.28 27.66 -35.09
CA ALA A 99 34.45 29.10 -35.08
C ALA A 99 35.56 29.49 -34.11
N ASN A 100 36.60 30.17 -34.61
CA ASN A 100 37.76 30.59 -33.82
C ASN A 100 37.82 32.12 -33.74
N GLY A 101 36.98 32.71 -32.89
CA GLY A 101 36.93 34.15 -32.66
C GLY A 101 35.63 34.80 -33.14
N ALA A 102 35.52 36.12 -32.92
CA ALA A 102 34.26 36.85 -33.08
C ALA A 102 33.77 36.94 -34.55
N GLU A 103 34.69 37.05 -35.52
CA GLU A 103 34.32 37.09 -36.94
C GLU A 103 33.87 35.73 -37.46
N ASP A 104 34.55 34.65 -37.09
CA ASP A 104 34.15 33.29 -37.47
C ASP A 104 32.83 32.89 -36.81
N HIS A 105 32.59 33.34 -35.58
CA HIS A 105 31.30 33.18 -34.90
C HIS A 105 30.17 33.85 -35.71
N ALA A 106 30.39 35.08 -36.18
CA ALA A 106 29.41 35.80 -36.99
C ALA A 106 29.13 35.10 -38.33
N ARG A 107 30.17 34.59 -39.00
CA ARG A 107 30.03 33.82 -40.26
C ARG A 107 29.34 32.47 -40.04
N LEU A 108 29.64 31.77 -38.94
CA LEU A 108 28.99 30.51 -38.57
C LEU A 108 27.51 30.73 -38.25
N LEU A 109 27.16 31.79 -37.52
CA LEU A 109 25.77 32.16 -37.25
C LEU A 109 25.00 32.50 -38.53
N ASP A 110 25.65 33.09 -39.52
CA ASP A 110 25.03 33.37 -40.81
C ASP A 110 24.84 32.10 -41.65
N ALA A 111 25.84 31.20 -41.67
CA ALA A 111 25.73 29.89 -42.30
C ALA A 111 24.62 29.01 -41.68
N LEU A 112 24.43 29.07 -40.36
CA LEU A 112 23.35 28.35 -39.66
C LEU A 112 21.94 28.81 -40.06
N LYS A 113 21.75 30.07 -40.52
CA LYS A 113 20.46 30.55 -41.03
C LYS A 113 20.07 29.91 -42.36
N HIS A 114 21.06 29.42 -43.11
CA HIS A 114 20.87 28.84 -44.44
C HIS A 114 20.93 27.30 -44.44
N LEU A 115 21.17 26.66 -43.29
CA LEU A 115 21.07 25.20 -43.16
C LEU A 115 19.60 24.75 -43.14
N PRO A 116 19.21 23.70 -43.87
CA PRO A 116 17.86 23.16 -43.81
C PRO A 116 17.63 22.51 -42.44
N LEU A 117 16.92 23.20 -41.55
CA LEU A 117 16.59 22.79 -40.16
C LEU A 117 15.72 21.52 -40.05
N GLN A 118 15.46 20.80 -41.14
CA GLN A 118 14.62 19.60 -41.17
C GLN A 118 15.27 18.35 -40.55
N GLN A 119 16.54 18.39 -40.14
CA GLN A 119 17.26 17.25 -39.54
C GLN A 119 17.72 17.42 -38.09
N LEU A 120 17.19 18.41 -37.36
CA LEU A 120 17.29 18.44 -35.90
C LEU A 120 16.22 17.51 -35.31
N ALA A 121 16.50 16.21 -35.35
CA ALA A 121 15.73 15.25 -34.56
C ALA A 121 15.76 15.67 -33.09
N SER A 122 14.58 15.86 -32.51
CA SER A 122 14.36 16.30 -31.13
C SER A 122 15.17 15.47 -30.14
N VAL A 123 16.07 16.10 -29.39
CA VAL A 123 16.48 15.58 -28.09
C VAL A 123 15.30 15.85 -27.16
N LYS A 124 14.33 14.92 -27.11
CA LYS A 124 13.30 14.93 -26.07
C LYS A 124 14.01 14.97 -24.73
N SER A 125 13.72 15.95 -23.88
CA SER A 125 14.06 15.84 -22.46
C SER A 125 13.42 14.55 -21.95
N ALA A 126 14.21 13.61 -21.44
CA ALA A 126 13.67 12.36 -20.92
C ALA A 126 12.57 12.68 -19.89
N GLY A 127 11.34 12.24 -20.17
CA GLY A 127 10.22 12.40 -19.25
C GLY A 127 10.51 11.78 -17.87
N PRO A 128 9.67 12.05 -16.86
CA PRO A 128 9.89 11.54 -15.51
C PRO A 128 9.96 10.01 -15.49
N LEU A 129 10.81 9.46 -14.64
CA LEU A 129 10.97 8.01 -14.50
C LEU A 129 9.71 7.39 -13.86
N LEU A 130 9.49 6.10 -14.13
CA LEU A 130 8.37 5.38 -13.53
C LEU A 130 8.50 5.32 -12.01
N SER A 131 9.69 5.12 -11.46
CA SER A 131 9.93 5.09 -10.02
C SER A 131 9.56 6.41 -9.31
N GLU A 132 9.85 7.55 -9.95
CA GLU A 132 9.49 8.89 -9.46
C GLU A 132 7.97 9.07 -9.45
N ARG A 133 7.31 8.73 -10.55
CA ARG A 133 5.84 8.81 -10.64
C ARG A 133 5.14 7.82 -9.71
N ALA A 134 5.70 6.63 -9.51
CA ALA A 134 5.21 5.64 -8.57
C ALA A 134 5.23 6.19 -7.13
N THR A 135 6.30 6.87 -6.73
CA THR A 135 6.40 7.50 -5.40
C THR A 135 5.29 8.54 -5.18
N ILE A 136 5.02 9.36 -6.19
CA ILE A 136 3.95 10.37 -6.14
C ILE A 136 2.59 9.67 -6.03
N HIS A 137 2.31 8.70 -6.89
CA HIS A 137 1.06 7.94 -6.86
C HIS A 137 0.79 7.28 -5.50
N ILE A 138 1.83 6.68 -4.90
CA ILE A 138 1.75 6.07 -3.57
C ILE A 138 1.49 7.12 -2.49
N SER A 139 2.11 8.31 -2.58
CA SER A 139 1.85 9.42 -1.65
C SER A 139 0.41 9.92 -1.74
N GLU A 140 -0.16 9.99 -2.95
CA GLU A 140 -1.55 10.39 -3.17
C GLU A 140 -2.52 9.34 -2.64
N MET A 141 -2.25 8.05 -2.87
CA MET A 141 -3.04 6.95 -2.28
C MET A 141 -3.09 7.06 -0.75
N ARG A 142 -1.98 7.40 -0.10
CA ARG A 142 -1.92 7.65 1.35
C ARG A 142 -2.74 8.88 1.72
N ARG A 143 -2.59 9.99 0.98
CA ARG A 143 -3.31 11.27 1.23
C ARG A 143 -4.83 11.13 1.13
N VAL A 144 -5.34 10.38 0.15
CA VAL A 144 -6.79 10.14 0.00
C VAL A 144 -7.33 9.04 0.92
N GLY A 145 -6.52 8.52 1.83
CA GLY A 145 -6.94 7.55 2.84
C GLY A 145 -7.20 6.14 2.29
N ARG A 146 -6.51 5.71 1.21
CA ARG A 146 -6.54 4.29 0.81
C ARG A 146 -5.95 3.43 1.95
N SER A 147 -6.47 2.21 2.11
CA SER A 147 -6.01 1.32 3.18
C SER A 147 -4.51 1.03 3.07
N ALA A 148 -3.80 1.01 4.22
CA ALA A 148 -2.35 0.80 4.28
C ALA A 148 -1.90 -0.46 3.52
N LYS A 149 -2.66 -1.55 3.66
CA LYS A 149 -2.44 -2.78 2.91
C LYS A 149 -2.48 -2.59 1.39
N ASN A 150 -3.48 -1.85 0.89
CA ASN A 150 -3.60 -1.57 -0.55
C ASN A 150 -2.42 -0.72 -1.06
N VAL A 151 -2.01 0.27 -0.27
CA VAL A 151 -0.83 1.09 -0.57
C VAL A 151 0.42 0.21 -0.67
N LEU A 152 0.70 -0.61 0.35
CA LEU A 152 1.86 -1.51 0.37
C LEU A 152 1.83 -2.53 -0.77
N ASP A 153 0.66 -3.09 -1.07
CA ASP A 153 0.47 -4.02 -2.19
C ASP A 153 0.76 -3.35 -3.55
N THR A 154 0.37 -2.07 -3.70
CA THR A 154 0.60 -1.28 -4.91
C THR A 154 2.08 -0.91 -5.05
N GLU A 155 2.68 -0.44 -3.96
CA GLU A 155 4.10 -0.11 -3.86
C GLU A 155 4.97 -1.32 -4.21
N HIS A 156 4.65 -2.49 -3.65
CA HIS A 156 5.33 -3.73 -3.97
C HIS A 156 5.17 -4.13 -5.45
N SER A 157 3.97 -3.99 -6.02
CA SER A 157 3.72 -4.32 -7.43
C SER A 157 4.50 -3.42 -8.39
N LEU A 158 4.53 -2.11 -8.10
CA LEU A 158 5.27 -1.13 -8.91
C LEU A 158 6.78 -1.33 -8.79
N GLY A 159 7.29 -1.57 -7.57
CA GLY A 159 8.70 -1.89 -7.37
C GLY A 159 9.12 -3.19 -8.08
N LEU A 160 8.26 -4.21 -8.08
CA LEU A 160 8.50 -5.44 -8.82
C LEU A 160 8.51 -5.20 -10.34
N PHE A 161 7.60 -4.36 -10.85
CA PHE A 161 7.57 -3.97 -12.27
C PHE A 161 8.86 -3.26 -12.69
N VAL A 162 9.30 -2.24 -11.93
CA VAL A 162 10.56 -1.53 -12.17
C VAL A 162 11.75 -2.49 -12.15
N ALA A 163 11.82 -3.38 -11.16
CA ALA A 163 12.94 -4.30 -11.04
C ALA A 163 13.02 -5.32 -12.19
N LEU A 164 11.89 -5.80 -12.71
CA LEU A 164 11.85 -6.85 -13.74
C LEU A 164 11.90 -6.31 -15.17
N VAL A 165 11.38 -5.12 -15.42
CA VAL A 165 11.27 -4.50 -16.76
C VAL A 165 12.30 -3.39 -16.97
N GLY A 166 12.80 -2.80 -15.89
CA GLY A 166 13.70 -1.65 -15.89
C GLY A 166 12.96 -0.34 -15.62
N ASP A 167 13.68 0.63 -15.05
CA ASP A 167 13.18 2.00 -14.81
C ASP A 167 13.46 2.87 -16.04
N LYS A 168 12.40 3.32 -16.70
CA LYS A 168 12.45 4.11 -17.94
C LYS A 168 11.56 5.34 -17.77
N PRO A 169 11.71 6.37 -18.62
CA PRO A 169 10.71 7.44 -18.73
C PRO A 169 9.31 6.87 -18.96
N VAL A 170 8.29 7.43 -18.32
CA VAL A 170 6.92 6.89 -18.38
C VAL A 170 6.36 6.81 -19.81
N GLU A 171 6.78 7.71 -20.70
CA GLU A 171 6.37 7.76 -22.12
C GLU A 171 6.94 6.61 -22.97
N ASP A 172 8.01 5.96 -22.49
CA ASP A 172 8.72 4.92 -23.23
C ASP A 172 8.12 3.53 -23.02
N TYR A 173 7.31 3.33 -21.97
CA TYR A 173 6.65 2.05 -21.74
C TYR A 173 5.61 1.75 -22.82
N LYS A 174 5.74 0.58 -23.45
CA LYS A 174 4.82 0.06 -24.46
C LYS A 174 4.11 -1.19 -23.95
N THR A 175 3.21 -1.71 -24.80
CA THR A 175 2.47 -2.95 -24.51
C THR A 175 3.41 -4.12 -24.21
N ASP A 176 4.56 -4.21 -24.89
CA ASP A 176 5.51 -5.32 -24.74
C ASP A 176 6.21 -5.31 -23.38
N ASP A 177 6.48 -4.13 -22.79
CA ASP A 177 6.99 -4.03 -21.42
C ASP A 177 6.00 -4.62 -20.40
N VAL A 178 4.69 -4.39 -20.60
CA VAL A 178 3.65 -4.97 -19.74
C VAL A 178 3.55 -6.47 -19.98
N ARG A 179 3.68 -6.97 -21.22
CA ARG A 179 3.72 -8.41 -21.51
C ARG A 179 4.91 -9.08 -20.85
N GLN A 180 6.10 -8.49 -20.96
CA GLN A 180 7.32 -8.96 -20.29
C GLN A 180 7.11 -9.12 -18.79
N PHE A 181 6.46 -8.13 -18.15
CA PHE A 181 6.13 -8.24 -16.73
C PHE A 181 5.18 -9.40 -16.43
N LEU A 182 4.10 -9.54 -17.20
CA LEU A 182 3.13 -10.62 -17.00
C LEU A 182 3.76 -12.01 -17.21
N ASP A 183 4.63 -12.16 -18.21
CA ASP A 183 5.38 -13.39 -18.48
C ASP A 183 6.38 -13.72 -17.37
N ALA A 184 6.98 -12.68 -16.76
CA ALA A 184 7.80 -12.84 -15.57
C ALA A 184 6.98 -13.33 -14.36
N LEU A 185 5.78 -12.80 -14.15
CA LEU A 185 4.88 -13.23 -13.06
C LEU A 185 4.41 -14.68 -13.19
N GLU A 186 4.39 -15.25 -14.41
CA GLU A 186 4.09 -16.68 -14.59
C GLU A 186 5.12 -17.59 -13.92
N HIS A 187 6.36 -17.14 -13.80
CA HIS A 187 7.49 -17.91 -13.25
C HIS A 187 7.97 -17.38 -11.89
N TYR A 188 7.39 -16.29 -11.40
CA TYR A 188 7.82 -15.69 -10.14
C TYR A 188 7.36 -16.54 -8.94
N PRO A 189 8.22 -16.78 -7.93
CA PRO A 189 7.89 -17.68 -6.83
C PRO A 189 6.95 -17.04 -5.80
N SER A 190 6.07 -17.86 -5.21
CA SER A 190 5.23 -17.45 -4.09
C SER A 190 6.07 -17.11 -2.85
N ASN A 191 5.66 -16.05 -2.14
CA ASN A 191 6.29 -15.63 -0.89
C ASN A 191 7.83 -15.44 -0.99
N ALA A 192 8.34 -14.98 -2.14
CA ALA A 192 9.77 -14.88 -2.40
C ALA A 192 10.54 -14.19 -1.26
N THR A 193 10.05 -13.03 -0.80
CA THR A 193 10.64 -12.23 0.29
C THR A 193 10.75 -12.98 1.63
N LYS A 194 9.96 -14.05 1.84
CA LYS A 194 9.94 -14.81 3.11
C LYS A 194 10.79 -16.07 3.07
N LYS A 195 11.21 -16.54 1.89
CA LYS A 195 11.93 -17.80 1.73
C LYS A 195 13.44 -17.52 1.82
N ALA A 196 14.13 -18.21 2.72
CA ALA A 196 15.58 -18.07 2.91
C ALA A 196 16.38 -18.27 1.62
N VAL A 197 15.91 -19.15 0.73
CA VAL A 197 16.52 -19.44 -0.59
C VAL A 197 16.64 -18.20 -1.49
N PHE A 198 15.80 -17.18 -1.26
CA PHE A 198 15.77 -15.92 -2.00
C PHE A 198 16.25 -14.72 -1.17
N ALA A 199 16.78 -14.95 0.03
CA ALA A 199 17.25 -13.87 0.90
C ALA A 199 18.42 -13.11 0.25
N GLY A 200 18.33 -11.79 0.23
CA GLY A 200 19.35 -10.91 -0.35
C GLY A 200 19.39 -10.84 -1.87
N LEU A 201 18.57 -11.63 -2.58
CA LEU A 201 18.50 -11.61 -4.04
C LEU A 201 17.56 -10.49 -4.53
N THR A 202 17.92 -9.89 -5.65
CA THR A 202 17.07 -8.96 -6.41
C THR A 202 15.92 -9.70 -7.10
N PRO A 203 14.82 -9.02 -7.48
CA PRO A 203 13.73 -9.68 -8.19
C PRO A 203 14.12 -10.38 -9.49
N VAL A 204 15.11 -9.84 -10.22
CA VAL A 204 15.64 -10.47 -11.45
C VAL A 204 16.38 -11.77 -11.13
N GLU A 205 17.23 -11.77 -10.10
CA GLU A 205 17.93 -12.97 -9.64
C GLU A 205 16.96 -14.02 -9.09
N ILE A 206 15.93 -13.59 -8.35
CA ILE A 206 14.84 -14.45 -7.87
C ILE A 206 14.15 -15.13 -9.05
N LEU A 207 13.78 -14.38 -10.09
CA LEU A 207 13.14 -14.92 -11.28
C LEU A 207 14.05 -15.90 -12.02
N SER A 208 15.33 -15.54 -12.20
CA SER A 208 16.33 -16.41 -12.85
C SER A 208 16.48 -17.74 -12.11
N LYS A 209 16.58 -17.69 -10.78
CA LYS A 209 16.64 -18.87 -9.92
C LYS A 209 15.34 -19.68 -9.96
N ALA A 210 14.19 -19.01 -9.92
CA ALA A 210 12.88 -19.67 -9.95
C ALA A 210 12.61 -20.42 -11.26
N ARG A 211 13.13 -19.92 -12.39
CA ARG A 211 13.06 -20.61 -13.70
C ARG A 211 13.82 -21.93 -13.74
N GLN A 212 14.75 -22.16 -12.81
CA GLN A 212 15.45 -23.44 -12.68
C GLN A 212 14.57 -24.52 -12.01
N GLY A 213 13.35 -24.17 -11.60
CA GLY A 213 12.36 -25.09 -11.04
C GLY A 213 12.43 -25.22 -9.52
N GLY A 214 11.60 -26.12 -8.97
CA GLY A 214 11.64 -26.49 -7.55
C GLY A 214 10.95 -25.52 -6.57
N HIS A 215 10.12 -24.60 -7.06
CA HIS A 215 9.46 -23.60 -6.23
C HIS A 215 7.99 -23.43 -6.57
N GLU A 216 7.15 -23.31 -5.54
CA GLU A 216 5.76 -22.89 -5.71
C GLU A 216 5.70 -21.49 -6.31
N LEU A 217 4.87 -21.33 -7.35
CA LEU A 217 4.71 -20.10 -8.12
C LEU A 217 3.55 -19.23 -7.58
N LEU A 218 3.48 -17.99 -8.04
CA LEU A 218 2.35 -17.10 -7.71
C LEU A 218 1.02 -17.72 -8.12
N SER A 219 0.02 -17.60 -7.24
CA SER A 219 -1.36 -17.97 -7.59
C SER A 219 -1.91 -17.04 -8.68
N MET A 220 -2.84 -17.52 -9.51
CA MET A 220 -3.51 -16.72 -10.53
C MET A 220 -4.09 -15.41 -9.99
N ARG A 221 -4.72 -15.47 -8.81
CA ARG A 221 -5.26 -14.28 -8.13
C ARG A 221 -4.18 -13.26 -7.77
N THR A 222 -2.99 -13.70 -7.38
CA THR A 222 -1.87 -12.80 -7.07
C THR A 222 -1.33 -12.15 -8.33
N LYS A 223 -1.22 -12.90 -9.44
CA LYS A 223 -0.81 -12.35 -10.74
C LYS A 223 -1.78 -11.26 -11.22
N GLU A 224 -3.09 -11.54 -11.15
CA GLU A 224 -4.12 -10.56 -11.53
C GLU A 224 -4.10 -9.32 -10.62
N LYS A 225 -3.85 -9.50 -9.32
CA LYS A 225 -3.68 -8.37 -8.41
C LYS A 225 -2.52 -7.47 -8.82
N HIS A 226 -1.36 -8.02 -9.19
CA HIS A 226 -0.25 -7.20 -9.69
C HIS A 226 -0.64 -6.47 -10.97
N ARG A 227 -1.28 -7.16 -11.92
CA ARG A 227 -1.81 -6.55 -13.15
C ARG A 227 -2.74 -5.38 -12.85
N ASP A 228 -3.70 -5.54 -11.94
CA ASP A 228 -4.65 -4.50 -11.56
C ASP A 228 -3.96 -3.25 -10.98
N ARG A 229 -2.89 -3.44 -10.19
CA ARG A 229 -2.12 -2.32 -9.63
C ARG A 229 -1.37 -1.55 -10.71
N ILE A 230 -0.72 -2.27 -11.62
CA ILE A 230 -0.03 -1.66 -12.77
C ILE A 230 -1.02 -0.95 -13.70
N ALA A 231 -2.17 -1.57 -13.98
CA ALA A 231 -3.23 -0.98 -14.79
C ALA A 231 -3.80 0.30 -14.17
N SER A 232 -4.07 0.30 -12.86
CA SER A 232 -4.53 1.48 -12.12
C SER A 232 -3.51 2.62 -12.20
N PHE A 233 -2.22 2.31 -12.04
CA PHE A 233 -1.14 3.28 -12.12
C PHE A 233 -1.01 3.88 -13.53
N PHE A 234 -0.94 3.07 -14.59
CA PHE A 234 -0.85 3.58 -15.96
C PHE A 234 -2.11 4.35 -16.39
N ASN A 235 -3.30 3.98 -15.91
CA ASN A 235 -4.50 4.79 -16.13
C ASN A 235 -4.37 6.16 -15.44
N ALA A 236 -3.79 6.24 -14.23
CA ALA A 236 -3.56 7.51 -13.55
C ALA A 236 -2.58 8.39 -14.34
N LEU A 237 -1.48 7.82 -14.84
CA LEU A 237 -0.53 8.54 -15.71
C LEU A 237 -1.19 9.07 -16.99
N ALA A 238 -2.09 8.29 -17.60
CA ALA A 238 -2.84 8.74 -18.77
C ALA A 238 -3.84 9.87 -18.42
N ASN A 239 -4.48 9.81 -17.25
CA ASN A 239 -5.38 10.87 -16.78
C ASN A 239 -4.64 12.16 -16.39
N GLU A 240 -3.34 12.08 -16.10
CA GLU A 240 -2.44 13.21 -15.86
C GLU A 240 -1.78 13.72 -17.15
N ASP A 241 -2.17 13.19 -18.31
CA ASP A 241 -1.61 13.51 -19.63
C ASP A 241 -0.09 13.27 -19.76
N LEU A 242 0.49 12.44 -18.87
CA LEU A 242 1.92 12.07 -18.93
C LEU A 242 2.20 11.02 -20.00
N ILE A 243 1.18 10.25 -20.37
CA ILE A 243 1.22 9.28 -21.46
C ILE A 243 -0.07 9.39 -22.27
N SER A 244 0.03 9.23 -23.59
CA SER A 244 -1.16 9.33 -24.47
C SER A 244 -2.12 8.16 -24.34
N LYS A 245 -1.61 6.97 -23.98
CA LYS A 245 -2.41 5.76 -23.83
C LYS A 245 -1.74 4.81 -22.84
N ALA A 246 -2.54 4.29 -21.92
CA ALA A 246 -2.06 3.30 -20.97
C ALA A 246 -1.71 1.96 -21.67
N PRO A 247 -0.47 1.44 -21.53
CA PRO A 247 0.04 0.32 -22.33
C PRO A 247 -0.68 -1.02 -22.07
N HIS A 248 -1.27 -1.20 -20.88
CA HIS A 248 -2.03 -2.41 -20.56
C HIS A 248 -3.34 -2.56 -21.34
N LYS A 249 -3.88 -1.48 -21.92
CA LYS A 249 -5.19 -1.48 -22.61
C LYS A 249 -5.22 -2.37 -23.86
N ALA A 250 -4.07 -2.65 -24.47
CA ALA A 250 -3.97 -3.53 -25.63
C ALA A 250 -3.83 -5.02 -25.26
N ILE A 251 -3.73 -5.34 -23.96
CA ILE A 251 -3.58 -6.71 -23.47
C ILE A 251 -4.96 -7.23 -23.09
N LEU A 252 -5.35 -8.34 -23.72
CA LEU A 252 -6.62 -9.01 -23.43
C LEU A 252 -6.67 -9.43 -21.95
N ASN A 253 -7.79 -9.14 -21.29
CA ASN A 253 -8.05 -9.63 -19.96
C ASN A 253 -8.36 -11.13 -20.04
N ARG A 254 -7.90 -11.90 -19.04
CA ARG A 254 -8.38 -13.28 -18.90
C ARG A 254 -9.87 -13.23 -18.57
N ALA A 255 -10.62 -14.25 -18.97
CA ALA A 255 -12.02 -14.36 -18.56
C ALA A 255 -12.09 -14.39 -17.03
N LYS A 256 -13.00 -13.60 -16.44
CA LYS A 256 -13.14 -13.51 -14.97
C LYS A 256 -13.34 -14.88 -14.32
N SER A 257 -14.04 -15.79 -14.99
CA SER A 257 -14.26 -17.18 -14.55
C SER A 257 -12.97 -18.00 -14.39
N LEU A 258 -11.90 -17.70 -15.14
CA LEU A 258 -10.60 -18.36 -15.03
C LEU A 258 -9.70 -17.74 -13.96
N THR A 259 -10.00 -16.51 -13.53
CA THR A 259 -9.25 -15.79 -12.46
C THR A 259 -9.94 -15.87 -11.09
N ASP A 260 -11.24 -16.17 -11.08
CA ASP A 260 -12.08 -16.34 -9.90
C ASP A 260 -12.29 -17.82 -9.57
N GLU A 261 -11.21 -18.62 -9.55
CA GLU A 261 -11.26 -19.87 -8.77
C GLU A 261 -11.77 -19.54 -7.36
N PRO A 262 -12.75 -20.28 -6.82
CA PRO A 262 -13.33 -19.95 -5.53
C PRO A 262 -12.24 -19.86 -4.48
N SER A 263 -11.97 -18.65 -3.98
CA SER A 263 -10.97 -18.48 -2.92
C SER A 263 -11.44 -19.06 -1.58
N ARG A 264 -12.75 -19.33 -1.46
CA ARG A 264 -13.47 -19.85 -0.30
C ARG A 264 -14.77 -20.51 -0.74
N ASP A 265 -15.05 -21.69 -0.21
CA ASP A 265 -16.33 -22.38 -0.43
C ASP A 265 -17.22 -22.26 0.81
N PRO A 266 -18.55 -22.26 0.63
CA PRO A 266 -19.49 -22.49 1.73
C PRO A 266 -19.09 -23.74 2.53
N PHE A 267 -19.28 -23.72 3.84
CA PHE A 267 -19.30 -24.95 4.63
C PHE A 267 -20.46 -25.84 4.18
N SER A 268 -20.20 -27.13 3.98
CA SER A 268 -21.25 -28.13 3.83
C SER A 268 -21.98 -28.34 5.16
N ARG A 269 -23.15 -28.97 5.11
CA ARG A 269 -23.89 -29.32 6.32
C ARG A 269 -23.06 -30.17 7.29
N ALA A 270 -22.41 -31.23 6.79
CA ALA A 270 -21.55 -32.09 7.60
C ALA A 270 -20.36 -31.34 8.21
N GLU A 271 -19.78 -30.38 7.48
CA GLU A 271 -18.71 -29.52 8.01
C GLU A 271 -19.21 -28.59 9.13
N LEU A 272 -20.42 -28.04 9.00
CA LEU A 272 -21.02 -27.22 10.06
C LEU A 272 -21.36 -28.06 11.29
N GLU A 273 -21.88 -29.27 11.10
CA GLU A 273 -22.15 -30.22 12.18
C GLU A 273 -20.86 -30.59 12.91
N ALA A 274 -19.75 -30.85 12.20
CA ALA A 274 -18.44 -31.09 12.81
C ALA A 274 -17.89 -29.86 13.55
N LEU A 275 -18.08 -28.65 13.01
CA LEU A 275 -17.65 -27.41 13.66
C LEU A 275 -18.44 -27.09 14.93
N LEU A 276 -19.73 -27.39 14.95
CA LEU A 276 -20.67 -27.07 16.03
C LEU A 276 -21.02 -28.30 16.88
N GLU A 277 -20.32 -29.42 16.72
CA GLU A 277 -20.49 -30.60 17.58
C GLU A 277 -20.28 -30.20 19.04
N LEU A 278 -21.27 -30.54 19.87
CA LEU A 278 -21.45 -29.96 21.19
C LEU A 278 -20.22 -30.13 22.08
N ASN A 279 -19.65 -31.34 22.17
CA ASN A 279 -18.54 -31.62 23.07
C ASN A 279 -17.23 -30.98 22.58
N ALA A 280 -16.94 -31.10 21.29
CA ALA A 280 -15.75 -30.55 20.65
C ALA A 280 -15.75 -29.01 20.71
N PHE A 281 -16.87 -28.40 20.36
CA PHE A 281 -17.03 -26.95 20.35
C PHE A 281 -16.93 -26.38 21.76
N THR A 282 -17.72 -26.87 22.72
CA THR A 282 -17.73 -26.34 24.10
C THR A 282 -16.37 -26.50 24.78
N SER A 283 -15.70 -27.65 24.59
CA SER A 283 -14.37 -27.91 25.15
C SER A 283 -13.32 -26.91 24.68
N TRP A 284 -13.36 -26.52 23.39
CA TRP A 284 -12.47 -25.50 22.83
C TRP A 284 -12.89 -24.07 23.17
N ALA A 285 -14.19 -23.80 23.12
CA ALA A 285 -14.78 -22.48 23.19
C ALA A 285 -14.81 -21.92 24.62
N LYS A 286 -15.00 -22.76 25.65
CA LYS A 286 -15.06 -22.35 27.07
C LYS A 286 -13.85 -21.56 27.57
N LYS A 287 -12.73 -21.62 26.85
CA LYS A 287 -11.50 -20.89 27.22
C LYS A 287 -11.66 -19.38 27.10
N TYR A 288 -12.36 -18.90 26.06
CA TYR A 288 -12.48 -17.47 25.80
C TYR A 288 -13.83 -17.13 25.14
N PRO A 289 -14.47 -16.01 25.52
CA PRO A 289 -15.80 -15.68 25.01
C PRO A 289 -15.87 -15.44 23.50
N HIS A 290 -14.80 -14.93 22.87
CA HIS A 290 -14.80 -14.76 21.40
C HIS A 290 -14.83 -16.08 20.65
N ARG A 291 -14.27 -17.16 21.22
CA ARG A 291 -14.37 -18.49 20.61
C ARG A 291 -15.80 -19.01 20.64
N TRP A 292 -16.51 -18.75 21.73
CA TRP A 292 -17.90 -19.13 21.91
C TRP A 292 -18.82 -18.21 21.10
N PHE A 293 -19.13 -17.03 21.64
CA PHE A 293 -20.10 -16.12 21.04
C PHE A 293 -19.58 -15.48 19.76
N GLY A 294 -18.28 -15.25 19.61
CA GLY A 294 -17.74 -14.72 18.35
C GLY A 294 -17.91 -15.70 17.18
N THR A 295 -17.74 -17.00 17.41
CA THR A 295 -18.02 -18.03 16.39
C THR A 295 -19.52 -18.13 16.11
N LEU A 296 -20.36 -18.18 17.14
CA LEU A 296 -21.82 -18.27 16.98
C LEU A 296 -22.40 -17.04 16.28
N LEU A 297 -21.92 -15.83 16.61
CA LEU A 297 -22.28 -14.60 15.90
C LEU A 297 -21.81 -14.62 14.44
N GLY A 298 -20.60 -15.10 14.17
CA GLY A 298 -20.09 -15.28 12.82
C GLY A 298 -20.97 -16.21 11.98
N PHE A 299 -21.36 -17.34 12.56
CA PHE A 299 -22.28 -18.30 11.96
C PHE A 299 -23.66 -17.69 11.69
N ALA A 300 -24.30 -17.11 12.71
CA ALA A 300 -25.68 -16.61 12.62
C ALA A 300 -25.84 -15.39 11.71
N THR A 301 -24.80 -14.55 11.59
CA THR A 301 -24.90 -13.25 10.89
C THR A 301 -24.11 -13.17 9.59
N GLY A 302 -23.20 -14.12 9.32
CA GLY A 302 -22.28 -14.05 8.19
C GLY A 302 -21.37 -12.82 8.20
N ALA A 303 -21.18 -12.21 9.37
CA ALA A 303 -20.35 -11.02 9.54
C ALA A 303 -18.87 -11.31 9.34
N ARG A 304 -18.12 -10.28 8.91
CA ARG A 304 -16.66 -10.41 8.79
C ARG A 304 -16.07 -10.63 10.17
N VAL A 305 -14.96 -11.38 10.24
CA VAL A 305 -14.30 -11.69 11.53
C VAL A 305 -14.00 -10.44 12.37
N ASN A 306 -13.53 -9.35 11.74
CA ASN A 306 -13.29 -8.09 12.45
C ASN A 306 -14.57 -7.38 12.84
N GLU A 307 -15.65 -7.48 12.05
CA GLU A 307 -16.96 -6.90 12.40
C GLU A 307 -17.50 -7.52 13.70
N VAL A 308 -17.29 -8.83 13.90
CA VAL A 308 -17.65 -9.53 15.15
C VAL A 308 -16.67 -9.20 16.28
N ALA A 309 -15.37 -9.26 16.00
CA ALA A 309 -14.34 -9.07 17.01
C ALA A 309 -14.31 -7.67 17.64
N GLN A 310 -14.73 -6.65 16.90
CA GLN A 310 -14.71 -5.25 17.34
C GLN A 310 -16.00 -4.78 18.04
N LEU A 311 -16.98 -5.67 18.23
CA LEU A 311 -18.27 -5.29 18.79
C LEU A 311 -18.14 -4.70 20.20
N TYR A 312 -18.88 -3.62 20.41
CA TYR A 312 -19.18 -3.08 21.72
C TYR A 312 -20.46 -3.70 22.26
N VAL A 313 -20.65 -3.63 23.57
CA VAL A 313 -21.91 -4.04 24.21
C VAL A 313 -23.09 -3.23 23.66
N ASP A 314 -22.90 -1.94 23.39
CA ASP A 314 -23.91 -1.05 22.82
C ASP A 314 -24.22 -1.30 21.32
N ASP A 315 -23.48 -2.20 20.67
CA ASP A 315 -23.83 -2.69 19.33
C ASP A 315 -24.88 -3.81 19.37
N ILE A 316 -25.11 -4.43 20.52
CA ILE A 316 -26.20 -5.39 20.73
C ILE A 316 -27.42 -4.64 21.26
N GLY A 317 -28.49 -4.61 20.48
CA GLY A 317 -29.64 -3.76 20.78
C GLY A 317 -30.91 -4.22 20.08
N LYS A 318 -32.01 -3.51 20.37
CA LYS A 318 -33.31 -3.75 19.72
C LYS A 318 -33.56 -2.77 18.59
N VAL A 319 -34.18 -3.26 17.51
CA VAL A 319 -34.86 -2.44 16.50
C VAL A 319 -36.29 -2.99 16.36
N GLY A 320 -37.28 -2.20 16.78
CA GLY A 320 -38.61 -2.73 17.05
C GLY A 320 -38.55 -3.79 18.15
N ASP A 321 -39.16 -4.94 17.91
CA ASP A 321 -39.19 -6.06 18.87
C ASP A 321 -38.00 -7.02 18.74
N PHE A 322 -37.14 -6.83 17.74
CA PHE A 322 -36.07 -7.77 17.41
C PHE A 322 -34.75 -7.33 18.05
N TRP A 323 -34.17 -8.21 18.87
CA TRP A 323 -32.76 -8.10 19.24
C TRP A 323 -31.87 -8.35 18.03
N GLY A 324 -30.75 -7.65 17.96
CA GLY A 324 -29.85 -7.71 16.82
C GLY A 324 -28.48 -7.11 17.11
N VAL A 325 -27.64 -7.13 16.08
CA VAL A 325 -26.29 -6.56 16.09
C VAL A 325 -26.21 -5.40 15.10
N HIS A 326 -25.74 -4.26 15.57
CA HIS A 326 -25.35 -3.13 14.74
C HIS A 326 -23.90 -3.28 14.29
N PHE A 327 -23.68 -3.68 13.04
CA PHE A 327 -22.36 -3.59 12.42
C PHE A 327 -22.14 -2.17 11.92
N ARG A 328 -21.27 -1.41 12.61
CA ARG A 328 -21.01 0.01 12.34
C ARG A 328 -19.56 0.39 12.61
N GLY A 329 -19.16 1.56 12.12
CA GLY A 329 -17.90 2.22 12.47
C GLY A 329 -18.17 3.43 13.37
N ALA A 330 -18.85 3.24 14.50
CA ALA A 330 -19.34 4.34 15.35
C ALA A 330 -18.32 4.80 16.40
N LYS A 331 -17.34 3.96 16.73
CA LYS A 331 -16.25 4.28 17.67
C LYS A 331 -14.92 4.43 16.92
N PRO A 332 -13.92 5.16 17.48
CA PRO A 332 -12.66 5.49 16.78
C PRO A 332 -11.88 4.29 16.25
N ASP A 333 -12.08 3.12 16.84
CA ASP A 333 -11.35 1.91 16.53
C ASP A 333 -12.23 0.78 15.96
N GLN A 334 -13.49 1.11 15.63
CA GLN A 334 -14.32 0.28 14.78
C GLN A 334 -14.14 0.68 13.33
N ARG A 335 -13.98 -0.33 12.46
CA ARG A 335 -13.85 -0.10 11.03
C ARG A 335 -14.69 -1.09 10.25
N LEU A 336 -15.41 -0.55 9.28
CA LEU A 336 -16.08 -1.33 8.25
C LEU A 336 -15.22 -1.38 7.00
N LYS A 337 -15.31 -2.48 6.26
CA LYS A 337 -14.56 -2.63 5.00
C LYS A 337 -15.02 -1.61 3.97
N ASN A 338 -16.34 -1.43 3.85
CA ASN A 338 -16.99 -0.55 2.90
C ASN A 338 -18.15 0.20 3.58
N PRO A 339 -18.57 1.38 3.09
CA PRO A 339 -19.72 2.13 3.65
C PRO A 339 -21.01 1.30 3.71
N HIS A 340 -21.30 0.50 2.69
CA HIS A 340 -22.49 -0.37 2.63
C HIS A 340 -22.44 -1.59 3.57
N SER A 341 -21.34 -1.80 4.31
CA SER A 341 -21.28 -2.87 5.32
C SER A 341 -22.01 -2.49 6.62
N SER A 342 -22.36 -1.21 6.75
CA SER A 342 -23.05 -0.65 7.91
C SER A 342 -24.50 -1.14 7.90
N ARG A 343 -24.91 -1.93 8.91
CA ARG A 343 -26.22 -2.60 8.94
C ARG A 343 -26.64 -3.04 10.35
N PHE A 344 -27.94 -3.28 10.52
CA PHE A 344 -28.48 -4.04 11.64
C PHE A 344 -28.83 -5.46 11.19
N VAL A 345 -28.44 -6.49 11.94
CA VAL A 345 -28.79 -7.90 11.67
C VAL A 345 -29.52 -8.46 12.89
N PRO A 346 -30.79 -8.89 12.75
CA PRO A 346 -31.52 -9.49 13.86
C PRO A 346 -30.87 -10.81 14.29
N LEU A 347 -30.94 -11.09 15.59
CA LEU A 347 -30.41 -12.32 16.20
C LEU A 347 -31.46 -13.42 16.14
N PRO A 348 -31.09 -14.66 15.80
CA PRO A 348 -32.02 -15.77 15.90
C PRO A 348 -32.29 -16.13 17.36
N THR A 349 -33.51 -16.62 17.62
CA THR A 349 -34.02 -17.11 18.90
C THR A 349 -33.07 -18.14 19.51
N SER A 350 -32.57 -19.08 18.70
CA SER A 350 -31.59 -20.09 19.14
C SER A 350 -30.32 -19.50 19.75
N LEU A 351 -29.85 -18.33 19.29
CA LEU A 351 -28.66 -17.67 19.85
C LEU A 351 -28.99 -16.86 21.11
N ILE A 352 -30.21 -16.34 21.20
CA ILE A 352 -30.73 -15.69 22.42
C ILE A 352 -30.87 -16.74 23.53
N ASP A 353 -31.50 -17.88 23.22
CA ASP A 353 -31.69 -19.02 24.14
C ASP A 353 -30.37 -19.66 24.55
N ALA A 354 -29.37 -19.65 23.67
CA ALA A 354 -28.00 -20.05 24.01
C ALA A 354 -27.33 -19.10 25.02
N GLY A 355 -27.96 -17.98 25.40
CA GLY A 355 -27.55 -17.10 26.49
C GLY A 355 -26.63 -15.93 26.07
N LEU A 356 -26.67 -15.52 24.80
CA LEU A 356 -25.89 -14.35 24.34
C LEU A 356 -26.23 -13.08 25.14
N LEU A 357 -27.51 -12.82 25.40
CA LEU A 357 -27.93 -11.62 26.13
C LEU A 357 -27.44 -11.64 27.59
N VAL A 358 -27.44 -12.81 28.22
CA VAL A 358 -26.89 -13.01 29.58
C VAL A 358 -25.41 -12.64 29.60
N TYR A 359 -24.64 -13.12 28.62
CA TYR A 359 -23.22 -12.76 28.50
C TYR A 359 -23.01 -11.25 28.26
N VAL A 360 -23.83 -10.62 27.41
CA VAL A 360 -23.78 -9.17 27.15
C VAL A 360 -23.96 -8.40 28.46
N ASP A 361 -24.94 -8.80 29.27
CA ASP A 361 -25.18 -8.19 30.58
C ASP A 361 -23.99 -8.41 31.53
N GLU A 362 -23.40 -9.59 31.59
CA GLU A 362 -22.22 -9.84 32.42
C GLU A 362 -21.01 -8.98 32.02
N VAL A 363 -20.76 -8.79 30.72
CA VAL A 363 -19.71 -7.90 30.23
C VAL A 363 -19.95 -6.46 30.71
N LYS A 364 -21.20 -6.01 30.64
CA LYS A 364 -21.62 -4.68 31.12
C LYS A 364 -21.43 -4.54 32.63
N HIS A 365 -21.87 -5.51 33.42
CA HIS A 365 -21.69 -5.51 34.89
C HIS A 365 -20.22 -5.61 35.30
N ALA A 366 -19.39 -6.30 34.52
CA ALA A 366 -17.95 -6.34 34.71
C ALA A 366 -17.26 -5.02 34.34
N GLY A 367 -17.99 -4.04 33.78
CA GLY A 367 -17.52 -2.70 33.46
C GLY A 367 -16.66 -2.63 32.21
N PHE A 368 -16.88 -3.53 31.24
CA PHE A 368 -16.24 -3.49 29.94
C PHE A 368 -17.20 -2.93 28.89
N GLU A 369 -16.69 -2.07 28.02
CA GLU A 369 -17.48 -1.53 26.90
C GLU A 369 -17.47 -2.47 25.69
N ARG A 370 -16.39 -3.23 25.49
CA ARG A 370 -16.27 -4.20 24.39
C ARG A 370 -16.92 -5.51 24.76
N LEU A 371 -17.59 -6.11 23.79
CA LEU A 371 -18.15 -7.45 23.91
C LEU A 371 -17.05 -8.51 24.10
N PHE A 372 -15.88 -8.31 23.50
CA PHE A 372 -14.73 -9.21 23.61
C PHE A 372 -13.47 -8.47 24.10
N PRO A 373 -13.39 -8.13 25.40
CA PRO A 373 -12.35 -7.23 25.91
C PRO A 373 -10.94 -7.84 25.95
N HIS A 374 -10.83 -9.16 25.72
CA HIS A 374 -9.56 -9.89 25.69
C HIS A 374 -8.88 -9.88 24.31
N LEU A 375 -9.56 -9.44 23.25
CA LEU A 375 -8.99 -9.43 21.91
C LEU A 375 -7.95 -8.30 21.77
N PRO A 376 -6.75 -8.60 21.26
CA PRO A 376 -5.74 -7.59 21.02
C PRO A 376 -6.11 -6.73 19.80
N TYR A 377 -5.84 -5.43 19.90
CA TYR A 377 -5.95 -4.51 18.77
C TYR A 377 -4.68 -4.55 17.91
N ASN A 378 -4.86 -4.61 16.60
CA ASN A 378 -3.85 -4.40 15.58
C ASN A 378 -4.26 -3.21 14.69
N ALA A 379 -3.37 -2.23 14.48
CA ALA A 379 -3.69 -1.04 13.69
C ALA A 379 -4.07 -1.36 12.23
N GLU A 380 -3.48 -2.41 11.65
CA GLU A 380 -3.74 -2.85 10.29
C GLU A 380 -5.02 -3.68 10.17
N ASN A 381 -5.22 -4.64 11.08
CA ASN A 381 -6.27 -5.66 10.96
C ASN A 381 -7.45 -5.51 11.94
N GLY A 382 -7.37 -4.58 12.88
CA GLY A 382 -8.35 -4.42 13.97
C GLY A 382 -8.22 -5.52 15.03
N TYR A 383 -9.35 -6.08 15.46
CA TYR A 383 -9.45 -7.10 16.51
C TYR A 383 -9.59 -8.54 15.97
N GLY A 384 -9.71 -8.69 14.65
CA GLY A 384 -10.10 -9.95 14.00
C GLY A 384 -9.07 -11.08 14.01
N ASP A 385 -7.77 -10.76 14.12
CA ASP A 385 -6.69 -11.74 13.91
C ASP A 385 -6.78 -12.92 14.89
N ALA A 386 -6.88 -12.63 16.19
CA ALA A 386 -6.92 -13.68 17.21
C ALA A 386 -8.16 -14.58 17.12
N LEU A 387 -9.32 -14.03 16.71
CA LEU A 387 -10.52 -14.84 16.47
C LEU A 387 -10.35 -15.72 15.24
N GLY A 388 -9.89 -15.13 14.14
CA GLY A 388 -9.68 -15.85 12.87
C GLY A 388 -8.67 -16.99 13.00
N ASP A 389 -7.53 -16.74 13.63
CA ASP A 389 -6.45 -17.74 13.79
C ASP A 389 -6.87 -18.88 14.71
N GLN A 390 -7.53 -18.57 15.83
CA GLN A 390 -7.98 -19.60 16.77
C GLN A 390 -9.11 -20.43 16.20
N PHE A 391 -10.04 -19.81 15.47
CA PHE A 391 -11.06 -20.53 14.72
C PHE A 391 -10.44 -21.44 13.65
N ARG A 392 -9.46 -20.93 12.88
CA ARG A 392 -8.76 -21.74 11.86
C ARG A 392 -8.09 -22.96 12.46
N ALA A 393 -7.39 -22.81 13.58
CA ALA A 393 -6.76 -23.91 14.28
C ALA A 393 -7.79 -24.95 14.77
N TYR A 394 -8.95 -24.50 15.23
CA TYR A 394 -10.06 -25.37 15.61
C TYR A 394 -10.67 -26.10 14.42
N ALA A 395 -10.97 -25.39 13.33
CA ALA A 395 -11.49 -25.98 12.09
C ALA A 395 -10.59 -27.11 11.55
N ILE A 396 -9.27 -26.88 11.53
CA ILE A 396 -8.29 -27.90 11.14
C ILE A 396 -8.39 -29.13 12.05
N LYS A 397 -8.54 -28.94 13.37
CA LYS A 397 -8.70 -30.04 14.32
C LYS A 397 -10.00 -30.84 14.10
N GLN A 398 -11.05 -30.19 13.59
CA GLN A 398 -12.29 -30.85 13.19
C GLN A 398 -12.24 -31.49 11.79
N GLY A 399 -11.07 -31.56 11.16
CA GLY A 399 -10.88 -32.20 9.85
C GLY A 399 -11.07 -31.26 8.65
N LEU A 400 -11.36 -29.97 8.87
CA LEU A 400 -11.50 -28.99 7.80
C LEU A 400 -10.13 -28.44 7.39
N THR A 401 -9.34 -29.27 6.73
CA THR A 401 -7.95 -28.98 6.32
C THR A 401 -7.85 -28.26 4.97
N GLN A 402 -8.95 -28.17 4.22
CA GLN A 402 -8.99 -27.55 2.90
C GLN A 402 -8.60 -26.06 2.97
N ARG A 403 -7.75 -25.61 2.04
CA ARG A 403 -7.22 -24.23 1.98
C ARG A 403 -8.31 -23.15 1.94
N LEU A 404 -9.51 -23.53 1.50
CA LEU A 404 -10.64 -22.65 1.24
C LEU A 404 -11.53 -22.40 2.48
N LYS A 405 -11.35 -23.16 3.58
CA LYS A 405 -12.22 -23.08 4.76
C LYS A 405 -11.65 -22.10 5.80
N SER A 406 -12.42 -21.07 6.12
CA SER A 406 -12.03 -19.99 7.05
C SER A 406 -13.26 -19.39 7.72
N PHE A 407 -13.09 -18.51 8.70
CA PHE A 407 -14.21 -17.81 9.36
C PHE A 407 -15.13 -17.10 8.34
N HIS A 408 -14.59 -16.61 7.22
CA HIS A 408 -15.37 -15.95 6.17
C HIS A 408 -16.29 -16.90 5.40
N CYS A 409 -16.11 -18.22 5.51
CA CYS A 409 -16.99 -19.20 4.89
C CYS A 409 -18.38 -19.17 5.51
N PHE A 410 -18.55 -18.76 6.78
CA PHE A 410 -19.88 -18.55 7.36
C PHE A 410 -20.73 -17.59 6.54
N ARG A 411 -20.13 -16.51 6.02
CA ARG A 411 -20.81 -15.56 5.14
C ARG A 411 -21.29 -16.22 3.84
N HIS A 412 -20.45 -17.04 3.23
CA HIS A 412 -20.77 -17.75 2.00
C HIS A 412 -21.85 -18.80 2.24
N THR A 413 -21.74 -19.56 3.33
CA THR A 413 -22.76 -20.51 3.79
C THR A 413 -24.10 -19.82 3.98
N LEU A 414 -24.16 -18.75 4.78
CA LEU A 414 -25.41 -18.03 5.02
C LEU A 414 -25.98 -17.48 3.71
N SER A 415 -25.18 -16.76 2.91
CA SER A 415 -25.65 -16.19 1.65
C SER A 415 -26.15 -17.26 0.66
N ASN A 416 -25.45 -18.38 0.57
CA ASN A 416 -25.80 -19.48 -0.33
C ASN A 416 -27.08 -20.17 0.13
N SER A 417 -27.17 -20.51 1.42
CA SER A 417 -28.33 -21.20 1.98
C SER A 417 -29.59 -20.33 1.91
N LEU A 418 -29.51 -19.05 2.30
CA LEU A 418 -30.63 -18.13 2.19
C LEU A 418 -31.20 -18.05 0.76
N VAL A 419 -30.34 -17.89 -0.25
CA VAL A 419 -30.79 -17.70 -1.64
C VAL A 419 -31.19 -19.04 -2.29
N ASN A 420 -30.32 -20.05 -2.22
CA ASN A 420 -30.44 -21.27 -3.02
C ASN A 420 -31.24 -22.37 -2.31
N GLU A 421 -31.28 -22.39 -0.98
CA GLU A 421 -31.98 -23.43 -0.21
C GLU A 421 -33.32 -22.91 0.35
N HIS A 422 -33.36 -21.66 0.80
CA HIS A 422 -34.55 -21.07 1.43
C HIS A 422 -35.31 -20.08 0.53
N GLY A 423 -34.84 -19.82 -0.69
CA GLY A 423 -35.53 -18.95 -1.66
C GLY A 423 -35.67 -17.48 -1.21
N VAL A 424 -34.84 -17.03 -0.27
CA VAL A 424 -34.84 -15.65 0.23
C VAL A 424 -34.36 -14.72 -0.87
N SER A 425 -35.07 -13.60 -1.04
CA SER A 425 -34.74 -12.63 -2.09
C SER A 425 -33.32 -12.09 -1.92
N LEU A 426 -32.65 -11.88 -3.06
CA LEU A 426 -31.27 -11.37 -3.08
C LEU A 426 -31.11 -10.06 -2.28
N PRO A 427 -32.02 -9.07 -2.34
CA PRO A 427 -31.89 -7.86 -1.52
C PRO A 427 -31.88 -8.13 -0.01
N ILE A 428 -32.73 -9.05 0.49
CA ILE A 428 -32.76 -9.41 1.92
C ILE A 428 -31.47 -10.12 2.32
N SER A 429 -31.00 -11.08 1.52
CA SER A 429 -29.71 -11.75 1.75
C SER A 429 -28.53 -10.77 1.73
N GLN A 430 -28.53 -9.81 0.80
CA GLN A 430 -27.52 -8.74 0.72
C GLN A 430 -27.59 -7.77 1.90
N GLN A 431 -28.78 -7.45 2.42
CA GLN A 431 -28.96 -6.64 3.63
C GLN A 431 -28.47 -7.35 4.89
N ILE A 432 -28.68 -8.66 5.03
CA ILE A 432 -28.18 -9.46 6.16
C ILE A 432 -26.66 -9.54 6.12
N THR A 433 -26.11 -9.91 4.96
CA THR A 433 -24.68 -10.10 4.80
C THR A 433 -23.95 -8.75 4.74
N GLY A 434 -24.55 -7.66 4.24
CA GLY A 434 -23.86 -6.38 4.02
C GLY A 434 -23.04 -6.36 2.74
N HIS A 435 -23.62 -6.93 1.67
CA HIS A 435 -23.16 -6.71 0.30
C HIS A 435 -23.75 -5.40 -0.23
N GLU A 436 -23.12 -4.83 -1.26
CA GLU A 436 -23.68 -3.64 -1.90
C GLU A 436 -25.03 -3.98 -2.52
N LEU A 437 -26.06 -3.24 -2.10
CA LEU A 437 -27.36 -3.25 -2.77
C LEU A 437 -27.25 -2.40 -4.03
N THR A 438 -27.58 -2.99 -5.17
CA THR A 438 -27.78 -2.25 -6.42
C THR A 438 -29.13 -1.54 -6.36
N LEU A 439 -29.20 -0.47 -5.56
CA LEU A 439 -30.38 0.38 -5.42
C LEU A 439 -30.12 1.76 -6.02
N PRO A 440 -31.17 2.43 -6.54
CA PRO A 440 -31.09 3.83 -6.95
C PRO A 440 -30.51 4.72 -5.85
N PRO A 441 -29.79 5.81 -6.20
CA PRO A 441 -29.31 6.79 -5.24
C PRO A 441 -30.47 7.32 -4.36
N GLY A 442 -30.31 7.30 -3.03
CA GLY A 442 -31.32 7.78 -2.06
C GLY A 442 -32.05 6.69 -1.26
N LEU A 443 -32.09 5.44 -1.75
CA LEU A 443 -32.75 4.31 -1.08
C LEU A 443 -31.80 3.44 -0.24
N LYS A 444 -30.53 3.83 -0.14
CA LYS A 444 -29.51 3.14 0.65
C LYS A 444 -29.62 3.54 2.13
N HIS A 445 -30.70 3.15 2.81
CA HIS A 445 -30.85 3.39 4.24
C HIS A 445 -29.96 2.43 5.06
N TYR A 446 -29.32 2.98 6.10
CA TYR A 446 -28.41 2.25 7.00
C TYR A 446 -29.13 1.18 7.84
N VAL A 447 -30.36 1.47 8.23
CA VAL A 447 -31.30 0.51 8.81
C VAL A 447 -32.63 0.79 8.12
N ASP A 448 -33.23 -0.24 7.55
CA ASP A 448 -34.58 -0.23 7.00
C ASP A 448 -35.46 -1.01 8.00
N PRO A 449 -36.09 -0.35 9.00
CA PRO A 449 -36.87 -1.03 10.02
C PRO A 449 -37.98 -1.94 9.45
N PRO A 450 -38.73 -1.54 8.39
CA PRO A 450 -39.68 -2.42 7.71
C PRO A 450 -39.09 -3.75 7.21
N SER A 451 -37.80 -3.82 6.88
CA SER A 451 -37.17 -5.06 6.43
C SER A 451 -36.67 -5.95 7.57
N VAL A 452 -36.66 -5.49 8.82
CA VAL A 452 -36.18 -6.27 9.98
C VAL A 452 -36.94 -7.59 10.16
N PRO A 453 -38.30 -7.63 10.13
CA PRO A 453 -39.03 -8.88 10.32
C PRO A 453 -38.70 -9.92 9.25
N ALA A 454 -38.62 -9.51 7.97
CA ALA A 454 -38.26 -10.40 6.87
C ALA A 454 -36.84 -10.97 7.02
N ARG A 455 -35.89 -10.14 7.48
CA ARG A 455 -34.51 -10.58 7.76
C ARG A 455 -34.45 -11.54 8.95
N PHE A 456 -35.23 -11.30 9.99
CA PHE A 456 -35.32 -12.20 11.14
C PHE A 456 -35.85 -13.57 10.71
N LEU A 457 -36.97 -13.62 9.98
CA LEU A 457 -37.53 -14.86 9.44
C LEU A 457 -36.54 -15.63 8.56
N ALA A 458 -35.78 -14.93 7.72
CA ALA A 458 -34.75 -15.54 6.89
C ALA A 458 -33.64 -16.19 7.74
N ILE A 459 -33.18 -15.52 8.81
CA ILE A 459 -32.13 -16.05 9.70
C ILE A 459 -32.67 -17.22 10.55
N GLU A 460 -33.93 -17.16 11.00
CA GLU A 460 -34.61 -18.27 11.67
C GLU A 460 -34.72 -19.51 10.77
N GLN A 461 -35.04 -19.33 9.49
CA GLN A 461 -35.13 -20.44 8.53
C GLN A 461 -33.78 -21.11 8.29
N PHE A 462 -32.69 -20.34 8.26
CA PHE A 462 -31.34 -20.89 8.15
C PHE A 462 -31.01 -21.77 9.36
N GLY A 463 -31.14 -21.20 10.57
CA GLY A 463 -30.96 -21.92 11.84
C GLY A 463 -29.60 -22.61 12.02
N PRO A 464 -29.28 -23.07 13.24
CA PRO A 464 -28.11 -23.92 13.45
C PRO A 464 -28.41 -25.37 13.05
N PRO A 465 -27.46 -26.13 12.47
CA PRO A 465 -27.67 -27.53 12.11
C PRO A 465 -27.79 -28.45 13.34
N LEU A 466 -27.32 -27.99 14.50
CA LEU A 466 -27.37 -28.66 15.80
C LEU A 466 -27.82 -27.65 16.87
N PRO A 467 -28.46 -28.09 17.96
CA PRO A 467 -28.75 -27.22 19.10
C PRO A 467 -27.48 -26.51 19.58
N LEU A 468 -27.57 -25.19 19.77
CA LEU A 468 -26.44 -24.41 20.27
C LEU A 468 -26.18 -24.72 21.75
N PRO A 469 -24.92 -24.71 22.21
CA PRO A 469 -24.60 -24.95 23.60
C PRO A 469 -25.15 -23.84 24.50
N ALA A 470 -25.82 -24.23 25.58
CA ALA A 470 -26.30 -23.29 26.59
C ALA A 470 -25.14 -22.64 27.35
N TYR A 471 -25.16 -21.31 27.42
CA TYR A 471 -24.26 -20.52 28.23
C TYR A 471 -24.56 -20.72 29.72
N THR A 472 -23.54 -20.98 30.54
CA THR A 472 -23.66 -20.95 31.99
C THR A 472 -23.17 -19.60 32.52
N PRO A 473 -23.99 -18.85 33.29
CA PRO A 473 -23.57 -17.59 33.91
C PRO A 473 -22.25 -17.70 34.66
N GLY A 474 -21.37 -16.72 34.51
CA GLY A 474 -20.06 -16.66 35.13
C GLY A 474 -18.98 -17.55 34.50
N GLN A 475 -19.27 -18.31 33.43
CA GLN A 475 -18.26 -19.22 32.84
C GLN A 475 -17.01 -18.48 32.31
N PHE A 476 -17.12 -17.17 32.04
CA PHE A 476 -16.02 -16.34 31.55
C PHE A 476 -15.44 -15.37 32.60
N ASP A 477 -15.81 -15.49 33.88
CA ASP A 477 -15.26 -14.67 34.97
C ASP A 477 -13.73 -14.67 35.01
N ARG A 478 -13.14 -15.84 34.76
CA ARG A 478 -11.69 -15.98 34.70
C ARG A 478 -11.09 -15.12 33.58
N ALA A 479 -11.74 -15.06 32.42
CA ALA A 479 -11.29 -14.24 31.30
C ALA A 479 -11.37 -12.75 31.65
N PHE A 480 -12.45 -12.30 32.30
CA PHE A 480 -12.60 -10.92 32.78
C PHE A 480 -11.52 -10.53 33.80
N LYS A 481 -11.24 -11.41 34.77
CA LYS A 481 -10.14 -11.20 35.75
C LYS A 481 -8.78 -11.10 35.06
N GLN A 482 -8.52 -11.91 34.03
CA GLN A 482 -7.28 -11.84 33.26
C GLN A 482 -7.13 -10.52 32.52
N VAL A 483 -8.20 -10.01 31.91
CA VAL A 483 -8.17 -8.70 31.23
C VAL A 483 -7.84 -7.58 32.22
N ARG A 484 -8.55 -7.50 33.35
CA ARG A 484 -8.26 -6.50 34.39
C ARG A 484 -6.82 -6.57 34.89
N HIS A 485 -6.29 -7.78 35.07
CA HIS A 485 -4.89 -7.96 35.45
C HIS A 485 -3.92 -7.46 34.38
N MET A 486 -4.18 -7.73 33.10
CA MET A 486 -3.38 -7.23 31.98
C MET A 486 -3.43 -5.70 31.87
N GLU A 487 -4.62 -5.09 32.04
CA GLU A 487 -4.81 -3.64 32.06
C GLU A 487 -3.99 -2.98 33.18
N ARG A 488 -4.11 -3.49 34.42
CA ARG A 488 -3.32 -3.01 35.56
C ARG A 488 -1.81 -3.10 35.30
N ARG A 489 -1.34 -4.19 34.70
CA ARG A 489 0.08 -4.34 34.33
C ARG A 489 0.51 -3.33 33.27
N ARG A 490 -0.32 -3.06 32.27
CA ARG A 490 -0.05 -2.05 31.23
C ARG A 490 0.00 -0.65 31.82
N GLU A 491 -0.95 -0.29 32.69
CA GLU A 491 -0.96 0.99 33.39
C GLU A 491 0.28 1.17 34.28
N GLN A 492 0.67 0.15 35.04
CA GLN A 492 1.89 0.17 35.85
C GLN A 492 3.14 0.33 34.98
N ALA A 493 3.21 -0.36 33.84
CA ALA A 493 4.32 -0.21 32.89
C ALA A 493 4.37 1.19 32.28
N ALA A 494 3.22 1.79 31.94
CA ALA A 494 3.12 3.15 31.43
C ALA A 494 3.53 4.19 32.49
N LYS A 495 3.09 4.02 33.75
CA LYS A 495 3.53 4.84 34.89
C LYS A 495 5.03 4.73 35.12
N LYS A 496 5.61 3.53 35.08
CA LYS A 496 7.07 3.34 35.19
C LYS A 496 7.83 4.01 34.05
N ARG A 497 7.33 3.93 32.81
CA ARG A 497 7.94 4.61 31.65
C ARG A 497 7.92 6.13 31.81
N THR A 498 6.79 6.71 32.19
CA THR A 498 6.66 8.17 32.42
C THR A 498 7.54 8.65 33.57
N THR A 499 7.63 7.91 34.68
CA THR A 499 8.56 8.21 35.77
C THR A 499 10.02 8.12 35.32
N LYS A 500 10.38 7.10 34.52
CA LYS A 500 11.73 6.96 33.95
C LYS A 500 12.07 8.12 33.01
N THR A 501 11.15 8.52 32.12
CA THR A 501 11.34 9.66 31.21
C THR A 501 11.49 10.99 31.97
N ARG A 502 10.76 11.18 33.08
CA ARG A 502 10.94 12.36 33.96
C ARG A 502 12.26 12.31 34.74
N ALA A 503 12.72 11.12 35.14
CA ALA A 503 13.98 10.93 35.86
C ALA A 503 15.22 11.03 34.96
N THR A 504 15.13 10.65 33.68
CA THR A 504 16.20 10.79 32.69
C THR A 504 16.16 12.15 31.98
N GLY A 505 15.73 13.21 32.66
CA GLY A 505 15.73 14.58 32.14
C GLY A 505 17.14 15.06 31.80
N TRP A 506 17.64 14.66 30.64
CA TRP A 506 18.69 15.35 29.91
C TRP A 506 18.03 16.20 28.85
N LYS A 507 18.25 17.51 29.01
CA LYS A 507 17.96 18.56 28.05
C LYS A 507 18.53 18.19 26.69
N ASN A 508 17.77 18.45 25.63
CA ASN A 508 18.22 19.20 24.47
C ASN A 508 17.00 19.87 23.83
#